data_AF-A0A0G0N0W6-F1
#
_entry.id   AF-A0A0G0N0W6-F1
#
_cell.length_a   1.000
_cell.length_b   1.000
_cell.length_c   1.000
_cell.angle_alpha   90.00
_cell.angle_beta   90.00
_cell.angle_gamma   90.00
#
_symmetry.space_group_name_H-M   'P 1'
#
loop_
_entity.id
_entity.type
_entity.pdbx_description
1 polymer ?
#
loop_
_entity_poly.entity_id
_entity_poly.type
_entity_poly.pdbx_seq_one_letter_code
_entity_poly.pdbx_strand_id
1 'polypeptide(L)'
;MLGAPSSDPTENVPINPIIPKSERRESIDRLICAEAIYGRDANPLFDQVGSLDGIRIVERRDYQKDDKYRCAWFVFKDEDWWTRENDLTLEFWDDTENFLKARGYIKVDQPEDGDIVLYKRGKELDKPSTVNHFGIFNKGQVVSKFNQGHIFRHDIDMVPNMFGENLMFMRKNK
;
A
#
# COMPACT_ATOMS: atom_id res chain seq x y z
N MET A 1 48.90 -9.45 42.88
CA MET A 1 48.43 -9.45 41.49
C MET A 1 47.29 -8.45 41.41
N LEU A 2 47.51 -7.31 40.75
CA LEU A 2 46.52 -6.23 40.61
C LEU A 2 45.70 -6.54 39.35
N GLY A 3 44.39 -6.76 39.51
CA GLY A 3 43.45 -6.93 38.40
C GLY A 3 43.12 -5.58 37.78
N ALA A 4 43.31 -5.46 36.48
CA ALA A 4 42.88 -4.29 35.71
C ALA A 4 41.36 -4.36 35.47
N PRO A 5 40.61 -3.26 35.68
CA PRO A 5 39.20 -3.20 35.33
C PRO A 5 39.05 -3.06 33.80
N SER A 6 38.23 -3.95 33.23
CA SER A 6 37.76 -3.92 31.85
C SER A 6 36.92 -2.67 31.60
N SER A 7 37.41 -1.75 30.77
CA SER A 7 36.63 -0.65 30.22
C SER A 7 35.80 -1.18 29.05
N ASP A 8 34.58 -1.62 29.34
CA ASP A 8 33.61 -1.98 28.31
C ASP A 8 33.04 -0.68 27.73
N PRO A 9 33.31 -0.31 26.46
CA PRO A 9 32.74 0.87 25.86
C PRO A 9 31.31 0.50 25.47
N THR A 10 30.35 0.86 26.31
CA THR A 10 28.94 0.87 25.91
C THR A 10 28.80 1.86 24.76
N GLU A 11 28.85 1.36 23.53
CA GLU A 11 28.52 2.11 22.32
C GLU A 11 27.16 2.76 22.52
N ASN A 12 27.16 4.08 22.58
CA ASN A 12 25.94 4.89 22.49
C ASN A 12 25.35 4.68 21.09
N VAL A 13 24.57 3.62 20.90
CA VAL A 13 23.74 3.47 19.72
C VAL A 13 22.73 4.62 19.76
N PRO A 14 22.76 5.55 18.80
CA PRO A 14 21.79 6.64 18.77
C PRO A 14 20.40 6.05 18.65
N ILE A 15 19.59 6.25 19.69
CA ILE A 15 18.17 5.92 19.68
C ILE A 15 17.52 6.91 18.72
N ASN A 16 17.38 6.53 17.47
CA ASN A 16 16.55 7.29 16.54
C ASN A 16 15.12 7.30 17.11
N PRO A 17 14.52 8.48 17.30
CA PRO A 17 13.18 8.57 17.87
C PRO A 17 12.21 7.80 16.97
N ILE A 18 11.46 6.87 17.57
CA ILE A 18 10.41 6.13 16.88
C ILE A 18 9.31 7.14 16.52
N ILE A 19 9.23 7.51 15.24
CA ILE A 19 8.20 8.43 14.76
C ILE A 19 6.82 7.75 14.91
N PRO A 20 5.85 8.38 15.58
CA PRO A 20 4.50 7.84 15.70
C PRO A 20 3.91 7.49 14.34
N LYS A 21 3.19 6.36 14.30
CA LYS A 21 2.57 5.87 13.06
C LYS A 21 1.62 6.88 12.41
N SER A 22 0.88 7.65 13.19
CA SER A 22 0.02 8.74 12.69
C SER A 22 0.81 9.80 11.93
N GLU A 23 1.95 10.24 12.48
CA GLU A 23 2.83 11.23 11.83
C GLU A 23 3.46 10.70 10.55
N ARG A 24 3.78 9.39 10.52
CA ARG A 24 4.25 8.73 9.30
C ARG A 24 3.17 8.72 8.21
N ARG A 25 1.93 8.36 8.54
CA ARG A 25 0.80 8.41 7.58
C ARG A 25 0.51 9.82 7.07
N GLU A 26 0.53 10.82 7.95
CA GLU A 26 0.39 12.23 7.55
C GLU A 26 1.51 12.67 6.60
N SER A 27 2.72 12.14 6.77
CA SER A 27 3.83 12.42 5.87
C SER A 27 3.59 11.83 4.48
N ILE A 28 3.04 10.61 4.39
CA ILE A 28 2.62 10.03 3.11
C ILE A 28 1.53 10.90 2.47
N ASP A 29 0.50 11.30 3.22
CA ASP A 29 -0.57 12.16 2.70
C ASP A 29 -0.03 13.48 2.15
N ARG A 30 0.89 14.12 2.86
CA ARG A 30 1.51 15.37 2.37
C ARG A 30 2.24 15.16 1.05
N LEU A 31 3.02 14.08 0.93
CA LEU A 31 3.80 13.78 -0.28
C LEU A 31 2.89 13.38 -1.46
N ILE A 32 1.86 12.59 -1.21
CA ILE A 32 0.92 12.13 -2.22
C ILE A 32 -0.07 13.24 -2.63
N CYS A 33 -0.58 14.05 -1.70
CA CYS A 33 -1.41 15.22 -2.06
C CYS A 33 -0.60 16.29 -2.78
N ALA A 34 0.68 16.44 -2.45
CA ALA A 34 1.58 17.34 -3.14
C ALA A 34 1.79 16.95 -4.61
N GLU A 35 1.72 15.67 -4.98
CA GLU A 35 1.79 15.21 -6.37
C GLU A 35 0.71 15.89 -7.24
N ALA A 36 -0.51 16.03 -6.71
CA ALA A 36 -1.60 16.76 -7.39
C ALA A 36 -1.29 18.25 -7.62
N ILE A 37 -0.28 18.80 -6.95
CA ILE A 37 0.13 20.22 -6.98
C ILE A 37 1.40 20.42 -7.84
N TYR A 38 2.35 19.48 -7.85
CA TYR A 38 3.71 19.69 -8.40
C TYR A 38 3.89 19.48 -9.91
N GLY A 39 2.83 19.17 -10.67
CA GLY A 39 2.93 19.09 -12.13
C GLY A 39 3.78 17.92 -12.65
N ARG A 40 4.60 18.13 -13.69
CA ARG A 40 5.05 17.06 -14.62
C ARG A 40 6.04 16.02 -14.06
N ASP A 41 6.71 16.20 -12.91
CA ASP A 41 7.65 15.20 -12.39
C ASP A 41 7.43 14.89 -10.90
N ALA A 42 6.58 13.88 -10.64
CA ALA A 42 6.25 13.43 -9.30
C ALA A 42 7.18 12.33 -8.76
N ASN A 43 8.12 11.81 -9.57
CA ASN A 43 9.02 10.72 -9.15
C ASN A 43 9.81 11.06 -7.86
N PRO A 44 10.38 12.27 -7.69
CA PRO A 44 11.09 12.63 -6.46
C PRO A 44 10.20 12.63 -5.19
N LEU A 45 8.88 12.79 -5.33
CA LEU A 45 7.95 12.67 -4.20
C LEU A 45 7.74 11.21 -3.82
N PHE A 46 7.62 10.32 -4.82
CA PHE A 46 7.53 8.88 -4.59
C PHE A 46 8.84 8.30 -4.01
N ASP A 47 9.99 8.88 -4.36
CA ASP A 47 11.29 8.56 -3.73
C ASP A 47 11.29 8.87 -2.23
N GLN A 48 10.74 10.01 -1.85
CA GLN A 48 10.62 10.42 -0.45
C GLN A 48 9.68 9.51 0.32
N VAL A 49 8.55 9.10 -0.27
CA VAL A 49 7.65 8.09 0.34
C VAL A 49 8.41 6.78 0.59
N GLY A 50 9.23 6.35 -0.37
CA GLY A 50 10.06 5.15 -0.25
C GLY A 50 11.18 5.22 0.79
N SER A 51 11.43 6.39 1.36
CA SER A 51 12.45 6.62 2.40
C SER A 51 11.84 6.68 3.81
N LEU A 52 10.52 6.59 3.95
CA LEU A 52 9.82 6.56 5.24
C LEU A 52 9.98 5.19 5.91
N ASP A 53 10.20 5.19 7.22
CA ASP A 53 10.29 3.95 8.00
C ASP A 53 9.01 3.10 7.88
N GLY A 54 9.17 1.80 7.65
CA GLY A 54 8.07 0.88 7.35
C GLY A 54 7.62 0.88 5.89
N ILE A 55 8.31 1.61 4.99
CA ILE A 55 8.08 1.59 3.54
C ILE A 55 9.40 1.29 2.82
N ARG A 56 9.35 0.51 1.75
CA ARG A 56 10.46 0.32 0.82
C ARG A 56 9.97 0.29 -0.63
N ILE A 57 10.79 0.83 -1.53
CA ILE A 57 10.52 0.72 -2.97
C ILE A 57 10.89 -0.69 -3.43
N VAL A 58 9.93 -1.37 -4.03
CA VAL A 58 10.12 -2.66 -4.70
C VAL A 58 10.50 -2.45 -6.15
N GLU A 59 9.83 -1.51 -6.82
CA GLU A 59 10.08 -1.17 -8.22
C GLU A 59 9.92 0.32 -8.45
N ARG A 60 10.96 0.94 -9.04
CA ARG A 60 10.91 2.33 -9.50
C ARG A 60 10.16 2.40 -10.83
N ARG A 61 9.17 3.28 -10.89
CA ARG A 61 8.32 3.53 -12.06
C ARG A 61 8.45 4.99 -12.48
N ASP A 62 8.28 5.24 -13.77
CA ASP A 62 8.21 6.59 -14.32
C ASP A 62 6.75 7.04 -14.36
N TYR A 63 6.35 7.93 -13.44
CA TYR A 63 4.99 8.46 -13.34
C TYR A 63 4.40 8.90 -14.70
N GLN A 64 5.21 9.51 -15.57
CA GLN A 64 4.72 9.99 -16.88
C GLN A 64 4.42 8.87 -17.87
N LYS A 65 5.12 7.73 -17.75
CA LYS A 65 4.93 6.56 -18.62
C LYS A 65 3.95 5.54 -18.03
N ASP A 66 3.57 5.74 -16.77
CA ASP A 66 2.77 4.81 -15.98
C ASP A 66 1.39 5.40 -15.62
N ASP A 67 0.93 6.37 -16.42
CA ASP A 67 -0.33 7.09 -16.26
C ASP A 67 -1.56 6.17 -16.12
N LYS A 68 -1.43 4.96 -16.69
CA LYS A 68 -2.46 3.91 -16.76
C LYS A 68 -2.28 2.72 -15.81
N TYR A 69 -1.22 2.71 -15.02
CA TYR A 69 -0.88 1.58 -14.16
C TYR A 69 -1.16 1.95 -12.71
N ARG A 70 -2.41 1.79 -12.26
CA ARG A 70 -2.84 2.12 -10.88
C ARG A 70 -2.76 0.90 -9.94
N CYS A 71 -3.10 1.10 -8.67
CA CYS A 71 -3.12 0.05 -7.66
C CYS A 71 -3.94 -1.19 -8.05
N ALA A 72 -5.17 -1.00 -8.53
CA ALA A 72 -6.01 -2.11 -9.00
C ALA A 72 -5.36 -2.85 -10.18
N TRP A 73 -4.79 -2.11 -11.14
CA TRP A 73 -4.06 -2.73 -12.25
C TRP A 73 -2.89 -3.56 -11.77
N PHE A 74 -2.08 -3.04 -10.86
CA PHE A 74 -0.95 -3.78 -10.31
C PHE A 74 -1.37 -5.14 -9.74
N VAL A 75 -2.51 -5.18 -9.04
CA VAL A 75 -3.04 -6.41 -8.40
C VAL A 75 -3.63 -7.39 -9.41
N PHE A 76 -4.38 -6.91 -10.40
CA PHE A 76 -5.22 -7.76 -11.24
C PHE A 76 -4.72 -7.94 -12.68
N LYS A 77 -3.59 -7.34 -13.07
CA LYS A 77 -3.06 -7.39 -14.45
C LYS A 77 -2.92 -8.79 -15.07
N ASP A 78 -2.77 -9.82 -14.25
CA ASP A 78 -2.55 -11.20 -14.68
C ASP A 78 -3.85 -12.03 -14.67
N GLU A 79 -4.97 -11.42 -14.32
CA GLU A 79 -6.30 -12.04 -14.38
C GLU A 79 -6.84 -12.03 -15.81
N ASP A 80 -7.46 -13.13 -16.23
CA ASP A 80 -8.05 -13.31 -17.56
C ASP A 80 -9.19 -12.33 -17.87
N TRP A 81 -9.95 -11.95 -16.84
CA TRP A 81 -11.03 -10.96 -16.93
C TRP A 81 -10.53 -9.52 -16.84
N TRP A 82 -9.26 -9.27 -16.53
CA TRP A 82 -8.72 -7.92 -16.46
C TRP A 82 -8.48 -7.37 -17.86
N THR A 83 -9.46 -6.63 -18.35
CA THR A 83 -9.35 -5.84 -19.57
C THR A 83 -8.69 -4.49 -19.26
N ARG A 84 -7.96 -3.92 -20.22
CA ARG A 84 -7.22 -2.66 -20.01
C ARG A 84 -8.15 -1.53 -19.52
N GLU A 85 -7.73 -0.83 -18.47
CA GLU A 85 -8.24 0.37 -17.74
C GLU A 85 -9.65 0.95 -17.97
N ASN A 86 -10.15 0.99 -19.21
CA ASN A 86 -11.42 1.63 -19.54
C ASN A 86 -12.62 0.67 -19.54
N ASP A 87 -12.37 -0.62 -19.31
CA ASP A 87 -13.39 -1.67 -19.38
C ASP A 87 -13.79 -2.21 -18.00
N LEU A 88 -13.19 -1.72 -16.90
CA LEU A 88 -13.72 -2.01 -15.57
C LEU A 88 -15.06 -1.30 -15.45
N THR A 89 -16.11 -2.11 -15.40
CA THR A 89 -17.49 -1.65 -15.29
C THR A 89 -17.66 -0.82 -14.02
N LEU A 90 -18.62 0.11 -14.03
CA LEU A 90 -19.04 0.81 -12.81
C LEU A 90 -19.29 -0.17 -11.66
N GLU A 91 -19.78 -1.37 -11.98
CA GLU A 91 -19.93 -2.49 -11.05
C GLU A 91 -18.66 -2.85 -10.26
N PHE A 92 -17.47 -2.84 -10.86
CA PHE A 92 -16.22 -3.11 -10.12
C PHE A 92 -15.96 -2.06 -9.05
N TRP A 93 -16.27 -0.79 -9.32
CA TRP A 93 -15.99 0.31 -8.39
C TRP A 93 -17.13 0.54 -7.39
N ASP A 94 -18.37 0.29 -7.80
CA ASP A 94 -19.57 0.43 -6.98
C ASP A 94 -19.73 -0.75 -6.00
N ASP A 95 -19.39 -1.97 -6.43
CA ASP A 95 -19.53 -3.19 -5.64
C ASP A 95 -18.35 -4.17 -5.87
N THR A 96 -17.14 -3.68 -5.57
CA THR A 96 -15.88 -4.43 -5.73
C THR A 96 -15.94 -5.81 -5.08
N GLU A 97 -16.57 -5.92 -3.91
CA GLU A 97 -16.61 -7.17 -3.16
C GLU A 97 -17.45 -8.23 -3.88
N ASN A 98 -18.66 -7.90 -4.31
CA ASN A 98 -19.49 -8.87 -5.02
C ASN A 98 -18.94 -9.15 -6.42
N PHE A 99 -18.34 -8.15 -7.09
CA PHE A 99 -17.66 -8.34 -8.37
C PHE A 99 -16.52 -9.36 -8.26
N LEU A 100 -15.71 -9.29 -7.20
CA LEU A 100 -14.62 -10.23 -6.96
C LEU A 100 -15.16 -11.61 -6.51
N LYS A 101 -16.21 -11.67 -5.69
CA LYS A 101 -16.87 -12.93 -5.33
C LYS A 101 -17.39 -13.69 -6.55
N ALA A 102 -18.01 -12.99 -7.50
CA ALA A 102 -18.47 -13.57 -8.75
C ALA A 102 -17.32 -14.18 -9.59
N ARG A 103 -16.08 -13.79 -9.33
CA ARG A 103 -14.85 -14.27 -9.98
C ARG A 103 -14.05 -15.25 -9.12
N GLY A 104 -14.70 -15.82 -8.10
CA GLY A 104 -14.12 -16.88 -7.27
C GLY A 104 -13.25 -16.39 -6.12
N TYR A 105 -13.25 -15.09 -5.82
CA TYR A 105 -12.58 -14.59 -4.62
C TYR A 105 -13.44 -14.75 -3.38
N ILE A 106 -12.84 -15.19 -2.28
CA ILE A 106 -13.50 -15.31 -0.99
C ILE A 106 -12.83 -14.40 0.03
N LYS A 107 -13.63 -13.85 0.96
CA LYS A 107 -13.09 -13.12 2.11
C LYS A 107 -12.36 -14.09 3.04
N VAL A 108 -11.22 -13.67 3.57
CA VAL A 108 -10.44 -14.44 4.55
C VAL A 108 -10.10 -13.57 5.77
N ASP A 109 -10.08 -14.19 6.96
CA ASP A 109 -9.71 -13.52 8.22
C ASP A 109 -8.23 -13.74 8.59
N GLN A 110 -7.61 -14.77 8.00
CA GLN A 110 -6.19 -15.10 8.17
C GLN A 110 -5.49 -15.02 6.81
N PRO A 111 -4.91 -13.86 6.46
CA PRO A 111 -4.31 -13.68 5.15
C PRO A 111 -3.02 -14.49 5.00
N GLU A 112 -2.80 -15.01 3.80
CA GLU A 112 -1.60 -15.71 3.36
C GLU A 112 -0.90 -14.90 2.25
N ASP A 113 0.36 -15.23 2.00
CA ASP A 113 1.13 -14.64 0.90
C ASP A 113 0.40 -14.82 -0.44
N GLY A 114 0.12 -13.71 -1.11
CA GLY A 114 -0.61 -13.67 -2.37
C GLY A 114 -2.07 -13.23 -2.25
N ASP A 115 -2.63 -13.17 -1.05
CA ASP A 115 -3.99 -12.64 -0.85
C ASP A 115 -4.05 -11.16 -1.21
N ILE A 116 -5.22 -10.72 -1.67
CA ILE A 116 -5.49 -9.32 -2.01
C ILE A 116 -5.90 -8.57 -0.76
N VAL A 117 -5.36 -7.37 -0.59
CA VAL A 117 -5.76 -6.41 0.45
C VAL A 117 -6.58 -5.31 -0.19
N LEU A 118 -7.77 -5.04 0.35
CA LEU A 118 -8.68 -4.00 -0.08
C LEU A 118 -8.81 -2.95 1.03
N TYR A 119 -8.57 -1.69 0.69
CA TYR A 119 -8.74 -0.56 1.59
C TYR A 119 -10.04 0.16 1.26
N LYS A 120 -10.95 0.21 2.24
CA LYS A 120 -12.31 0.73 2.11
C LYS A 120 -12.42 2.06 2.85
N ARG A 121 -13.04 3.07 2.21
CA ARG A 121 -13.35 4.36 2.85
C ARG A 121 -14.79 4.33 3.39
N GLY A 122 -14.97 4.90 4.59
CA GLY A 122 -16.28 5.01 5.26
C GLY A 122 -16.42 4.06 6.44
N LYS A 123 -17.21 4.45 7.43
CA LYS A 123 -17.41 3.72 8.71
C LYS A 123 -18.52 2.66 8.65
N GLU A 124 -19.36 2.71 7.63
CA GLU A 124 -20.50 1.81 7.51
C GLU A 124 -20.08 0.59 6.70
N LEU A 125 -19.86 -0.52 7.40
CA LEU A 125 -19.59 -1.85 6.81
C LEU A 125 -20.78 -2.37 5.98
N ASP A 126 -21.93 -1.70 6.09
CA ASP A 126 -23.24 -2.19 5.65
C ASP A 126 -23.68 -1.59 4.30
N LYS A 127 -22.91 -0.64 3.76
CA LYS A 127 -23.10 -0.09 2.41
C LYS A 127 -22.04 -0.67 1.47
N PRO A 128 -22.30 -0.71 0.15
CA PRO A 128 -21.25 -0.96 -0.84
C PRO A 128 -20.11 0.04 -0.59
N SER A 129 -19.09 -0.41 0.10
CA SER A 129 -17.98 0.44 0.53
C SER A 129 -17.06 0.57 -0.67
N THR A 130 -16.87 1.79 -1.17
CA THR A 130 -15.96 2.03 -2.27
C THR A 130 -14.54 1.64 -1.85
N VAL A 131 -13.97 0.68 -2.58
CA VAL A 131 -12.58 0.30 -2.40
C VAL A 131 -11.72 1.34 -3.09
N ASN A 132 -10.92 2.06 -2.31
CA ASN A 132 -10.10 3.16 -2.83
C ASN A 132 -8.68 2.72 -3.16
N HIS A 133 -8.23 1.59 -2.60
CA HIS A 133 -6.87 1.11 -2.81
C HIS A 133 -6.78 -0.40 -2.69
N PHE A 134 -5.82 -0.97 -3.42
CA PHE A 134 -5.58 -2.40 -3.53
C PHE A 134 -4.10 -2.71 -3.33
N GLY A 135 -3.80 -3.86 -2.73
CA GLY A 135 -2.45 -4.39 -2.62
C GLY A 135 -2.44 -5.91 -2.55
N ILE A 136 -1.24 -6.49 -2.53
CA ILE A 136 -1.01 -7.92 -2.36
C ILE A 136 -0.32 -8.13 -1.02
N PHE A 137 -0.89 -8.98 -0.16
CA PHE A 137 -0.29 -9.37 1.10
C PHE A 137 0.93 -10.26 0.84
N ASN A 138 2.07 -9.92 1.45
CA ASN A 138 3.29 -10.69 1.32
C ASN A 138 4.21 -10.52 2.54
N LYS A 139 4.43 -11.61 3.27
CA LYS A 139 5.31 -11.72 4.44
C LYS A 139 4.98 -10.72 5.54
N GLY A 140 3.70 -10.60 5.91
CA GLY A 140 3.24 -9.68 6.95
C GLY A 140 3.14 -8.21 6.52
N GLN A 141 3.46 -7.91 5.25
CA GLN A 141 3.43 -6.57 4.68
C GLN A 141 2.54 -6.55 3.43
N VAL A 142 2.32 -5.37 2.87
CA VAL A 142 1.53 -5.17 1.65
C VAL A 142 2.44 -4.66 0.54
N VAL A 143 2.35 -5.26 -0.63
CA VAL A 143 2.95 -4.74 -1.87
C VAL A 143 1.86 -4.04 -2.66
N SER A 144 1.99 -2.74 -2.89
CA SER A 144 0.97 -1.96 -3.60
C SER A 144 1.58 -0.75 -4.29
N LYS A 145 0.76 -0.05 -5.07
CA LYS A 145 1.16 1.16 -5.79
C LYS A 145 0.35 2.36 -5.32
N PHE A 146 0.99 3.45 -4.91
CA PHE A 146 0.28 4.68 -4.54
C PHE A 146 0.13 5.57 -5.78
N ASN A 147 -1.12 5.85 -6.19
CA ASN A 147 -1.45 6.56 -7.43
C ASN A 147 -0.69 5.99 -8.65
N GLN A 148 -0.08 6.84 -9.48
CA GLN A 148 0.79 6.45 -10.60
C GLN A 148 2.27 6.35 -10.19
N GLY A 149 2.58 6.28 -8.89
CA GLY A 149 3.95 6.24 -8.38
C GLY A 149 4.68 4.90 -8.46
N HIS A 150 5.68 4.71 -7.60
CA HIS A 150 6.43 3.47 -7.51
C HIS A 150 5.60 2.31 -6.95
N ILE A 151 6.12 1.10 -7.07
CA ILE A 151 5.59 -0.06 -6.36
C ILE A 151 6.32 -0.14 -5.04
N PHE A 152 5.57 -0.12 -3.94
CA PHE A 152 6.09 -0.13 -2.59
C PHE A 152 5.76 -1.45 -1.91
N ARG A 153 6.63 -1.86 -0.99
CA ARG A 153 6.25 -2.75 0.10
C ARG A 153 6.20 -1.93 1.37
N HIS A 154 5.11 -2.04 2.11
CA HIS A 154 4.91 -1.25 3.31
C HIS A 154 4.17 -2.05 4.38
N ASP A 155 4.27 -1.60 5.62
CA ASP A 155 3.43 -2.10 6.70
C ASP A 155 1.96 -1.88 6.35
N ILE A 156 1.08 -2.78 6.82
CA ILE A 156 -0.32 -2.84 6.36
C ILE A 156 -1.08 -1.52 6.51
N ASP A 157 -0.68 -0.72 7.48
CA ASP A 157 -1.30 0.52 7.90
C ASP A 157 -0.55 1.78 7.40
N MET A 158 0.57 1.59 6.71
CA MET A 158 1.39 2.66 6.13
C MET A 158 0.87 3.03 4.74
N VAL A 159 -0.38 3.50 4.71
CA VAL A 159 -1.06 4.01 3.51
C VAL A 159 -1.59 5.43 3.73
N PRO A 160 -1.80 6.22 2.65
CA PRO A 160 -2.52 7.48 2.72
C PRO A 160 -3.88 7.36 3.42
N ASN A 161 -4.26 8.34 4.23
CA ASN A 161 -5.55 8.36 4.92
C ASN A 161 -6.73 8.37 3.93
N MET A 162 -6.54 8.95 2.74
CA MET A 162 -7.57 8.97 1.70
C MET A 162 -7.97 7.57 1.18
N PHE A 163 -7.12 6.56 1.37
CA PHE A 163 -7.42 5.18 0.99
C PHE A 163 -8.32 4.46 1.99
N GLY A 164 -8.48 5.00 3.20
CA GLY A 164 -9.32 4.44 4.24
C GLY A 164 -8.55 3.58 5.25
N GLU A 165 -9.25 3.23 6.34
CA GLU A 165 -8.67 2.50 7.49
C GLU A 165 -9.25 1.09 7.62
N ASN A 166 -10.33 0.80 6.90
CA ASN A 166 -10.99 -0.49 6.94
C ASN A 166 -10.35 -1.40 5.91
N LEU A 167 -9.93 -2.58 6.37
CA LEU A 167 -9.21 -3.56 5.58
C LEU A 167 -10.09 -4.79 5.35
N MET A 168 -9.97 -5.35 4.15
CA MET A 168 -10.51 -6.67 3.83
C MET A 168 -9.46 -7.46 3.07
N PHE A 169 -9.34 -8.74 3.39
CA PHE A 169 -8.50 -9.66 2.63
C PHE A 169 -9.36 -10.59 1.79
N MET A 170 -8.94 -10.83 0.55
CA MET A 170 -9.60 -11.75 -0.37
C MET A 170 -8.62 -12.71 -1.01
N ARG A 171 -9.01 -13.97 -1.14
CA ARG A 171 -8.24 -15.05 -1.76
C ARG A 171 -8.99 -15.61 -2.95
N LYS A 172 -8.31 -15.81 -4.09
CA LYS A 172 -8.89 -16.51 -5.23
C LYS A 172 -8.94 -18.00 -4.95
N ASN A 173 -10.12 -18.61 -5.04
CA ASN A 173 -10.25 -20.06 -5.05
C ASN A 173 -9.62 -20.60 -6.33
N LYS A 174 -8.75 -21.60 -6.17
CA LYS A 174 -8.11 -22.31 -7.28
C LYS A 174 -9.10 -23.21 -8.01
#